data_AF-A0A8J4WE63-F1
#
_entry.id   AF-A0A8J4WE63-F1
#
_cell.length_a   1.000
_cell.length_b   1.000
_cell.length_c   1.000
_cell.angle_alpha   90.00
_cell.angle_beta   90.00
_cell.angle_gamma   90.00
#
_symmetry.space_group_name_H-M   'P 1'
#
loop_
_entity.id
_entity.type
_entity.pdbx_description
1 polymer ?
#
loop_
_entity_poly.entity_id
_entity_poly.type
_entity_poly.pdbx_seq_one_letter_code
_entity_poly.pdbx_strand_id
1 'polypeptide(L)'
;MTLREELKMNATDVLCCEVLVVGAGGIGCELLKNLVLENFGKITVIDLDTIDISNLNRQFLFQKIHVGRSKAEVAKESVMRFRPKCEITAFHKSIFSSVFDTDFFSRFDLVFNALDNHAARRHVNRMCVATKVPLIESGTAGYLGQVEPLIPSGLLSLNCVHDKAESNANKEDFRTGCYECQPRGSGQRTYPACTIRNTPSEPIHCVVWAKYLFNQLFGEPDVDDEDVSPDLTDPDLQHSETTVSKSTNEVINGSAPPKQVSGNTSVSRFADGPASLRDWFLAQWKEKNHEGQMLTAPRNLAWRLFHQDLVTLVGMRDLWVDRRDRREPSPLGSSILEEAVNHNSGLCIRSVSFHSRFR
;
A
#
# COMPACT_ATOMS: atom_id res chain seq x y z
N MET A 1 9.95 -38.39 17.32
CA MET A 1 10.93 -37.52 17.99
C MET A 1 10.40 -36.11 17.90
N THR A 2 9.81 -35.60 18.97
CA THR A 2 9.33 -34.21 19.01
C THR A 2 10.51 -33.30 19.29
N LEU A 3 10.53 -32.08 18.73
CA LEU A 3 11.55 -31.04 18.98
C LEU A 3 11.91 -30.83 20.47
N ARG A 4 11.01 -31.22 21.38
CA ARG A 4 11.23 -31.23 22.84
C ARG A 4 12.34 -32.17 23.29
N GLU A 5 12.53 -33.32 22.64
CA GLU A 5 13.53 -34.31 23.02
C GLU A 5 14.96 -33.88 22.62
N GLU A 6 15.10 -33.10 21.55
CA GLU A 6 16.41 -32.65 21.05
C GLU A 6 16.93 -31.39 21.77
N LEU A 7 16.05 -30.51 22.26
CA LEU A 7 16.44 -29.23 22.87
C LEU A 7 16.66 -29.25 24.38
N LYS A 8 16.32 -30.35 25.08
CA LYS A 8 16.35 -30.45 26.56
C LYS A 8 15.68 -29.27 27.28
N MET A 9 14.75 -28.56 26.63
CA MET A 9 13.93 -27.53 27.26
C MET A 9 12.81 -28.22 28.01
N ASN A 10 12.72 -27.96 29.31
CA ASN A 10 11.69 -28.53 30.15
C ASN A 10 10.38 -27.78 29.88
N ALA A 11 9.23 -28.44 30.08
CA ALA A 11 7.92 -27.79 29.87
C ALA A 11 7.76 -26.48 30.66
N THR A 12 8.46 -26.36 31.79
CA THR A 12 8.52 -25.16 32.65
C THR A 12 9.24 -23.99 31.98
N ASP A 13 10.27 -24.25 31.16
CA ASP A 13 11.07 -23.20 30.54
C ASP A 13 10.25 -22.44 29.49
N VAL A 14 9.46 -23.17 28.69
CA VAL A 14 8.56 -22.60 27.67
C VAL A 14 7.40 -21.81 28.28
N LEU A 15 6.91 -22.24 29.45
CA LEU A 15 5.83 -21.55 30.17
C LEU A 15 6.27 -20.17 30.67
N CYS A 16 7.55 -20.02 31.02
CA CYS A 16 8.11 -18.76 31.51
C CYS A 16 8.52 -17.79 30.40
N CYS A 17 8.71 -18.26 29.17
CA CYS A 17 9.07 -17.41 28.04
C CYS A 17 8.00 -16.36 27.74
N GLU A 18 8.41 -15.11 27.67
CA GLU A 18 7.58 -13.98 27.24
C GLU A 18 7.86 -13.67 25.77
N VAL A 19 6.87 -13.90 24.91
CA VAL A 19 7.03 -13.76 23.46
C VAL A 19 6.17 -12.64 22.90
N LEU A 20 6.71 -11.95 21.90
CA LEU A 20 6.02 -10.91 21.14
C LEU A 20 5.63 -11.45 19.76
N VAL A 21 4.36 -11.33 19.40
CA VAL A 21 3.82 -11.64 18.07
C VAL A 21 3.38 -10.34 17.41
N VAL A 22 4.07 -9.95 16.35
CA VAL A 22 3.75 -8.74 15.59
C VAL A 22 2.94 -9.12 14.34
N GLY A 23 1.63 -8.89 14.41
CA GLY A 23 0.65 -9.27 13.41
C GLY A 23 -0.26 -10.41 13.86
N ALA A 24 -1.56 -10.21 13.73
CA ALA A 24 -2.64 -11.17 14.01
C ALA A 24 -3.38 -11.58 12.73
N GLY A 25 -2.69 -11.53 11.58
CA GLY A 25 -3.20 -11.97 10.28
C GLY A 25 -3.21 -13.49 10.11
N GLY A 26 -3.01 -13.97 8.87
CA GLY A 26 -3.03 -15.41 8.57
C GLY A 26 -1.97 -16.20 9.33
N ILE A 27 -0.71 -15.76 9.22
CA ILE A 27 0.41 -16.32 9.99
C ILE A 27 0.18 -16.15 11.49
N GLY A 28 -0.25 -14.95 11.92
CA GLY A 28 -0.46 -14.64 13.34
C GLY A 28 -1.49 -15.55 14.01
N CYS A 29 -2.60 -15.86 13.35
CA CYS A 29 -3.62 -16.79 13.86
C CYS A 29 -3.07 -18.21 14.08
N GLU A 30 -2.36 -18.75 13.07
CA GLU A 30 -1.74 -20.07 13.14
C GLU A 30 -0.64 -20.12 14.20
N LEU A 31 0.18 -19.07 14.26
CA LEU A 31 1.27 -18.95 15.23
C LEU A 31 0.73 -18.90 16.65
N LEU A 32 -0.28 -18.07 16.93
CA LEU A 32 -0.89 -17.99 18.25
C LEU A 32 -1.44 -19.34 18.71
N LYS A 33 -2.12 -20.08 17.83
CA LYS A 33 -2.55 -21.46 18.12
C LYS A 33 -1.36 -22.34 18.46
N ASN A 34 -0.31 -22.33 17.64
CA ASN A 34 0.85 -23.19 17.87
C ASN A 34 1.56 -22.86 19.18
N LEU A 35 1.78 -21.58 19.48
CA LEU A 35 2.42 -21.12 20.72
C LEU A 35 1.67 -21.63 21.95
N VAL A 36 0.35 -21.43 22.03
CA VAL A 36 -0.42 -21.88 23.20
C VAL A 36 -0.61 -23.39 23.27
N LEU A 37 -0.55 -24.11 22.14
CA LEU A 37 -0.55 -25.57 22.13
C LEU A 37 0.81 -26.14 22.58
N GLU A 38 1.89 -25.40 22.35
CA GLU A 38 3.24 -25.72 22.83
C GLU A 38 3.54 -25.21 24.24
N ASN A 39 2.54 -24.66 24.93
CA ASN A 39 2.59 -24.15 26.31
C ASN A 39 3.37 -22.84 26.51
N PHE A 40 3.51 -22.00 25.49
CA PHE A 40 3.93 -20.61 25.71
C PHE A 40 2.86 -19.92 26.57
N GLY A 41 3.28 -19.51 27.77
CA GLY A 41 2.38 -19.02 28.81
C GLY A 41 2.11 -17.51 28.71
N LYS A 42 3.10 -16.74 28.25
CA LYS A 42 3.07 -15.27 28.22
C LYS A 42 3.26 -14.75 26.80
N ILE A 43 2.21 -14.17 26.24
CA ILE A 43 2.21 -13.72 24.84
C ILE A 43 1.72 -12.27 24.78
N THR A 44 2.49 -11.42 24.11
CA THR A 44 1.99 -10.11 23.66
C THR A 44 1.72 -10.15 22.17
N VAL A 45 0.51 -9.73 21.74
CA VAL A 45 0.14 -9.63 20.33
C VAL A 45 -0.16 -8.19 19.95
N ILE A 46 0.45 -7.72 18.86
CA ILE A 46 0.24 -6.37 18.31
C ILE A 46 -0.35 -6.50 16.91
N ASP A 47 -1.45 -5.80 16.63
CA ASP A 47 -1.99 -5.63 15.28
C ASP A 47 -2.74 -4.29 15.20
N LEU A 48 -2.62 -3.57 14.09
CA LEU A 48 -3.26 -2.25 13.92
C LEU A 48 -4.62 -2.32 13.24
N ASP A 49 -4.94 -3.47 12.62
CA ASP A 49 -6.12 -3.63 11.79
C ASP A 49 -7.34 -4.11 12.56
N THR A 50 -8.49 -3.83 11.96
CA THR A 50 -9.75 -4.49 12.26
C THR A 50 -10.01 -5.66 11.31
N ILE A 51 -10.92 -6.55 11.71
CA ILE A 51 -11.27 -7.76 10.96
C ILE A 51 -12.18 -7.40 9.78
N ASP A 52 -11.78 -7.81 8.58
CA ASP A 52 -12.59 -7.71 7.37
C ASP A 52 -13.16 -9.08 6.92
N ILE A 53 -14.24 -9.09 6.14
CA ILE A 53 -14.84 -10.33 5.60
C ILE A 53 -13.83 -11.15 4.80
N SER A 54 -12.97 -10.49 4.02
CA SER A 54 -11.93 -11.13 3.21
C SER A 54 -10.88 -11.87 4.03
N ASN A 55 -10.80 -11.62 5.35
CA ASN A 55 -9.84 -12.25 6.24
C ASN A 55 -10.27 -13.66 6.68
N LEU A 56 -11.58 -13.93 6.72
CA LEU A 56 -12.16 -15.13 7.32
C LEU A 56 -11.79 -16.44 6.60
N ASN A 57 -11.29 -16.38 5.37
CA ASN A 57 -10.85 -17.56 4.64
C ASN A 57 -9.51 -18.14 5.13
N ARG A 58 -8.73 -17.38 5.91
CA ARG A 58 -7.36 -17.75 6.32
C ARG A 58 -6.97 -17.31 7.74
N GLN A 59 -7.89 -16.71 8.47
CA GLN A 59 -7.67 -16.19 9.83
C GLN A 59 -8.72 -16.79 10.76
N PHE A 60 -8.58 -18.09 11.05
CA PHE A 60 -9.64 -18.91 11.65
C PHE A 60 -9.99 -18.55 13.10
N LEU A 61 -9.18 -17.73 13.79
CA LEU A 61 -9.52 -17.16 15.10
C LEU A 61 -10.66 -16.14 15.01
N PHE A 62 -11.04 -15.72 13.81
CA PHE A 62 -12.07 -14.73 13.56
C PHE A 62 -13.34 -15.35 12.99
N GLN A 63 -14.48 -14.76 13.34
CA GLN A 63 -15.80 -15.18 12.88
C GLN A 63 -16.51 -14.00 12.24
N LYS A 64 -17.57 -14.26 11.48
CA LYS A 64 -18.35 -13.19 10.82
C LYS A 64 -18.90 -12.15 11.80
N ILE A 65 -19.24 -12.58 13.02
CA ILE A 65 -19.70 -11.69 14.10
C ILE A 65 -18.61 -10.74 14.63
N HIS A 66 -17.34 -10.96 14.27
CA HIS A 66 -16.20 -10.15 14.73
C HIS A 66 -15.78 -9.07 13.72
N VAL A 67 -16.41 -9.00 12.54
CA VAL A 67 -16.07 -8.00 11.50
C VAL A 67 -16.17 -6.58 12.08
N GLY A 68 -15.14 -5.76 11.81
CA GLY A 68 -14.98 -4.40 12.34
C GLY A 68 -14.33 -4.31 13.73
N ARG A 69 -14.14 -5.43 14.45
CA ARG A 69 -13.41 -5.47 15.73
C ARG A 69 -11.90 -5.61 15.49
N SER A 70 -11.09 -5.23 16.48
CA SER A 70 -9.62 -5.38 16.42
C SER A 70 -9.19 -6.84 16.25
N LYS A 71 -8.25 -7.10 15.34
CA LYS A 71 -7.66 -8.44 15.17
C LYS A 71 -6.94 -8.91 16.43
N ALA A 72 -6.13 -8.06 17.06
CA ALA A 72 -5.34 -8.40 18.25
C ALA A 72 -6.24 -8.82 19.43
N GLU A 73 -7.27 -8.01 19.73
CA GLU A 73 -8.17 -8.28 20.85
C GLU A 73 -9.01 -9.55 20.62
N VAL A 74 -9.57 -9.71 19.43
CA VAL A 74 -10.39 -10.90 19.11
C VAL A 74 -9.52 -12.16 19.05
N ALA A 75 -8.29 -12.08 18.57
CA ALA A 75 -7.37 -13.22 18.57
C ALA A 75 -7.10 -13.68 20.01
N LYS A 76 -6.83 -12.75 20.92
CA LYS A 76 -6.72 -13.02 22.37
C LYS A 76 -7.99 -13.68 22.91
N GLU A 77 -9.17 -13.10 22.69
CA GLU A 77 -10.44 -13.66 23.16
C GLU A 77 -10.65 -15.11 22.68
N SER A 78 -10.43 -15.35 21.39
CA SER A 78 -10.59 -16.67 20.77
C SER A 78 -9.63 -17.70 21.34
N VAL A 79 -8.36 -17.32 21.52
CA VAL A 79 -7.34 -18.20 22.10
C VAL A 79 -7.64 -18.54 23.56
N MET A 80 -8.03 -17.54 24.36
CA MET A 80 -8.35 -17.74 25.78
C MET A 80 -9.55 -18.66 26.01
N ARG A 81 -10.45 -18.85 25.02
CA ARG A 81 -11.56 -19.82 25.12
C ARG A 81 -11.09 -21.28 25.20
N PHE A 82 -10.03 -21.64 24.46
CA PHE A 82 -9.51 -23.01 24.45
C PHE A 82 -8.18 -23.18 25.21
N ARG A 83 -7.53 -22.08 25.60
CA ARG A 83 -6.39 -22.05 26.53
C ARG A 83 -6.55 -20.96 27.60
N PRO A 84 -7.42 -21.16 28.62
CA PRO A 84 -7.73 -20.14 29.63
C PRO A 84 -6.56 -19.79 30.58
N LYS A 85 -5.52 -20.62 30.64
CA LYS A 85 -4.35 -20.44 31.53
C LYS A 85 -3.25 -19.58 30.92
N CYS A 86 -3.35 -19.23 29.63
CA CYS A 86 -2.36 -18.36 28.98
C CYS A 86 -2.62 -16.90 29.35
N GLU A 87 -1.54 -16.17 29.61
CA GLU A 87 -1.53 -14.72 29.78
C GLU A 87 -1.26 -14.07 28.42
N ILE A 88 -2.31 -13.47 27.85
CA ILE A 88 -2.22 -12.80 26.55
C ILE A 88 -2.53 -11.31 26.73
N THR A 89 -1.58 -10.46 26.33
CA THR A 89 -1.76 -9.01 26.21
C THR A 89 -1.93 -8.65 24.74
N ALA A 90 -2.98 -7.89 24.43
CA ALA A 90 -3.27 -7.46 23.07
C ALA A 90 -3.13 -5.95 22.94
N PHE A 91 -2.59 -5.49 21.81
CA PHE A 91 -2.51 -4.08 21.48
C PHE A 91 -3.09 -3.84 20.08
N HIS A 92 -4.20 -3.11 20.03
CA HIS A 92 -4.73 -2.55 18.79
C HIS A 92 -3.98 -1.26 18.40
N LYS A 93 -2.73 -1.41 17.92
CA LYS A 93 -1.82 -0.29 17.60
C LYS A 93 -0.87 -0.65 16.46
N SER A 94 -0.42 0.36 15.75
CA SER A 94 0.72 0.24 14.82
C SER A 94 2.01 -0.05 15.59
N ILE A 95 2.84 -0.95 15.06
CA ILE A 95 4.16 -1.25 15.62
C ILE A 95 5.09 -0.04 15.62
N PHE A 96 4.82 0.97 14.79
CA PHE A 96 5.53 2.24 14.78
C PHE A 96 5.16 3.19 15.93
N SER A 97 4.18 2.83 16.76
CA SER A 97 3.80 3.65 17.90
C SER A 97 4.97 3.78 18.88
N SER A 98 5.23 4.99 19.36
CA SER A 98 6.35 5.30 20.27
C SER A 98 6.33 4.53 21.60
N VAL A 99 5.22 3.85 21.92
CA VAL A 99 5.11 2.98 23.10
C VAL A 99 5.89 1.66 22.94
N PHE A 100 6.27 1.29 21.71
CA PHE A 100 7.01 0.07 21.39
C PHE A 100 8.48 0.40 21.13
N ASP A 101 9.13 1.00 22.12
CA ASP A 101 10.54 1.39 22.07
C ASP A 101 11.50 0.23 22.42
N THR A 102 12.79 0.50 22.50
CA THR A 102 13.80 -0.52 22.79
C THR A 102 13.61 -1.14 24.17
N ASP A 103 13.10 -0.40 25.14
CA ASP A 103 12.83 -0.91 26.48
C ASP A 103 11.66 -1.89 26.46
N PHE A 104 10.61 -1.58 25.69
CA PHE A 104 9.51 -2.52 25.44
C PHE A 104 10.01 -3.84 24.84
N PHE A 105 10.83 -3.77 23.78
CA PHE A 105 11.35 -4.94 23.08
C PHE A 105 12.30 -5.79 23.95
N SER A 106 13.12 -5.16 24.79
CA SER A 106 14.14 -5.84 25.63
C SER A 106 13.56 -6.78 26.68
N ARG A 107 12.24 -6.76 26.90
CA ARG A 107 11.55 -7.62 27.87
C ARG A 107 11.20 -9.00 27.33
N PHE A 108 11.20 -9.16 26.01
CA PHE A 108 10.79 -10.40 25.36
C PHE A 108 11.97 -11.34 25.15
N ASP A 109 11.73 -12.63 25.33
CA ASP A 109 12.72 -13.69 25.05
C ASP A 109 12.81 -14.00 23.55
N LEU A 110 11.71 -13.77 22.82
CA LEU A 110 11.60 -14.06 21.38
C LEU A 110 10.53 -13.20 20.74
N VAL A 111 10.84 -12.66 19.56
CA VAL A 111 9.89 -11.93 18.71
C VAL A 111 9.55 -12.77 17.48
N PHE A 112 8.29 -12.75 17.07
CA PHE A 112 7.81 -13.35 15.83
C PHE A 112 7.15 -12.30 14.94
N ASN A 113 7.60 -12.21 13.70
CA ASN A 113 6.93 -11.42 12.67
C ASN A 113 5.89 -12.25 11.93
N ALA A 114 4.67 -11.71 11.89
CA ALA A 114 3.53 -12.17 11.10
C ALA A 114 2.96 -11.00 10.26
N LEU A 115 3.86 -10.16 9.77
CA LEU A 115 3.59 -8.90 9.05
C LEU A 115 3.45 -9.13 7.54
N ASP A 116 2.83 -8.18 6.83
CA ASP A 116 2.61 -8.21 5.38
C ASP A 116 3.33 -7.10 4.61
N ASN A 117 3.91 -6.11 5.30
CA ASN A 117 4.56 -4.96 4.68
C ASN A 117 6.05 -4.85 5.06
N HIS A 118 6.87 -4.41 4.11
CA HIS A 118 8.32 -4.34 4.28
C HIS A 118 8.76 -3.30 5.32
N ALA A 119 8.06 -2.17 5.43
CA ALA A 119 8.43 -1.11 6.37
C ALA A 119 8.35 -1.60 7.82
N ALA A 120 7.25 -2.25 8.20
CA ALA A 120 7.08 -2.82 9.54
C ALA A 120 8.09 -3.93 9.82
N ARG A 121 8.35 -4.83 8.85
CA ARG A 121 9.38 -5.88 8.99
C ARG A 121 10.77 -5.29 9.28
N ARG A 122 11.19 -4.26 8.52
CA ARG A 122 12.46 -3.55 8.74
C ARG A 122 12.50 -2.87 10.11
N HIS A 123 11.41 -2.24 10.52
CA HIS A 123 11.32 -1.61 11.83
C HIS A 123 11.52 -2.62 12.96
N VAL A 124 10.75 -3.72 12.98
CA VAL A 124 10.91 -4.78 13.99
C VAL A 124 12.30 -5.41 13.94
N ASN A 125 12.84 -5.65 12.74
CA ASN A 125 14.22 -6.12 12.56
C ASN A 125 15.22 -5.20 13.26
N ARG A 126 15.16 -3.89 13.03
CA ARG A 126 16.06 -2.92 13.67
C ARG A 126 15.90 -2.89 15.18
N MET A 127 14.67 -2.97 15.68
CA MET A 127 14.41 -3.05 17.12
C MET A 127 15.07 -4.30 17.73
N CYS A 128 14.88 -5.47 17.12
CA CYS A 128 15.47 -6.72 17.59
C CYS A 128 17.00 -6.75 17.48
N VAL A 129 17.57 -6.15 16.43
CA VAL A 129 19.02 -5.96 16.30
C VAL A 129 19.55 -5.06 17.41
N ALA A 130 18.87 -3.93 17.69
CA ALA A 130 19.29 -2.98 18.72
C ALA A 130 19.21 -3.56 20.14
N THR A 131 18.18 -4.34 20.45
CA THR A 131 17.96 -4.94 21.78
C THR A 131 18.62 -6.31 21.94
N LYS A 132 19.19 -6.86 20.85
CA LYS A 132 19.72 -8.23 20.79
C LYS A 132 18.68 -9.30 21.19
N VAL A 133 17.41 -9.04 20.90
CA VAL A 133 16.33 -10.01 21.09
C VAL A 133 16.23 -10.87 19.82
N PRO A 134 16.14 -12.21 19.94
CA PRO A 134 16.00 -13.08 18.78
C PRO A 134 14.67 -12.80 18.05
N LEU A 135 14.69 -12.92 16.73
CA LEU A 135 13.53 -12.69 15.87
C LEU A 135 13.33 -13.86 14.90
N ILE A 136 12.10 -14.34 14.78
CA ILE A 136 11.68 -15.24 13.71
C ILE A 136 10.86 -14.44 12.69
N GLU A 137 11.45 -14.21 11.52
CA GLU A 137 10.76 -13.60 10.38
C GLU A 137 10.06 -14.68 9.56
N SER A 138 8.88 -14.35 9.01
CA SER A 138 8.15 -15.25 8.13
C SER A 138 7.29 -14.50 7.13
N GLY A 139 7.08 -15.10 5.96
CA GLY A 139 6.25 -14.53 4.91
C GLY A 139 5.68 -15.59 3.99
N THR A 140 4.55 -15.28 3.36
CA THR A 140 3.88 -16.16 2.40
C THR A 140 3.39 -15.38 1.18
N ALA A 141 3.32 -16.06 0.05
CA ALA A 141 2.76 -15.54 -1.20
C ALA A 141 2.16 -16.71 -2.00
N GLY A 142 0.82 -16.81 -2.01
CA GLY A 142 0.14 -17.98 -2.61
C GLY A 142 0.56 -19.27 -1.93
N TYR A 143 1.16 -20.19 -2.68
CA TYR A 143 1.69 -21.47 -2.17
C TYR A 143 3.14 -21.40 -1.67
N LEU A 144 3.80 -20.25 -1.82
CA LEU A 144 5.19 -20.06 -1.41
C LEU A 144 5.22 -19.52 0.03
N GLY A 145 6.25 -19.93 0.78
CA GLY A 145 6.50 -19.47 2.13
C GLY A 145 7.98 -19.54 2.49
N GLN A 146 8.39 -18.71 3.45
CA GLN A 146 9.76 -18.65 3.95
C GLN A 146 9.77 -18.34 5.45
N VAL A 147 10.80 -18.82 6.15
CA VAL A 147 11.07 -18.52 7.56
C VAL A 147 12.56 -18.25 7.70
N GLU A 148 12.91 -17.17 8.38
CA GLU A 148 14.29 -16.72 8.55
C GLU A 148 14.54 -16.27 10.00
N PRO A 149 15.49 -16.89 10.71
CA PRO A 149 15.80 -16.50 12.09
C PRO A 149 16.94 -15.46 12.17
N LEU A 150 16.78 -14.46 13.04
CA LEU A 150 17.84 -13.59 13.55
C LEU A 150 18.29 -14.09 14.92
N ILE A 151 19.52 -14.58 15.03
CA ILE A 151 20.03 -15.24 16.23
C ILE A 151 21.24 -14.46 16.80
N PRO A 152 21.11 -13.80 17.96
CA PRO A 152 22.23 -13.18 18.66
C PRO A 152 23.30 -14.20 19.04
N SER A 153 24.58 -13.83 18.93
CA SER A 153 25.72 -14.73 19.21
C SER A 153 25.81 -15.16 20.68
N GLY A 154 25.21 -14.41 21.60
CA GLY A 154 25.20 -14.74 23.04
C GLY A 154 24.14 -15.76 23.47
N LEU A 155 23.12 -16.04 22.64
CA LEU A 155 21.92 -16.79 23.07
C LEU A 155 22.16 -18.30 23.25
N LEU A 156 23.20 -18.88 22.64
CA LEU A 156 23.44 -20.33 22.69
C LEU A 156 24.40 -20.82 23.78
N SER A 157 24.62 -20.06 24.86
CA SER A 157 25.29 -20.58 26.06
C SER A 157 24.37 -21.44 26.94
N LEU A 158 23.46 -22.22 26.35
CA LEU A 158 22.64 -23.21 27.07
C LEU A 158 23.20 -24.65 26.94
N ASN A 159 24.36 -24.87 26.30
CA ASN A 159 25.06 -26.17 26.32
C ASN A 159 26.60 -26.11 26.16
N CYS A 160 27.29 -25.04 26.58
CA CYS A 160 28.76 -25.02 26.60
C CYS A 160 29.29 -24.63 27.99
N VAL A 161 29.31 -25.59 28.92
CA VAL A 161 30.04 -25.45 30.21
C VAL A 161 31.56 -25.61 30.03
N HIS A 162 32.04 -26.01 28.86
CA HIS A 162 33.47 -26.08 28.57
C HIS A 162 33.73 -25.59 27.15
N ASP A 163 33.95 -24.28 27.01
CA ASP A 163 34.95 -23.73 26.09
C ASP A 163 35.14 -22.25 26.42
N LYS A 164 35.96 -22.01 27.46
CA LYS A 164 36.72 -20.76 27.53
C LYS A 164 37.83 -20.87 26.49
N ALA A 165 37.48 -20.73 25.21
CA ALA A 165 38.43 -20.44 24.17
C ALA A 165 38.64 -18.92 24.14
N GLU A 166 39.71 -18.48 24.80
CA GLU A 166 40.38 -17.24 24.45
C GLU A 166 40.77 -17.29 22.96
N SER A 167 40.36 -16.29 22.18
CA SER A 167 41.26 -15.51 21.30
C SER A 167 40.52 -14.82 20.15
N ASN A 168 40.92 -13.56 19.95
CA ASN A 168 40.86 -12.74 18.75
C ASN A 168 39.57 -11.99 18.43
N ALA A 169 39.77 -10.67 18.34
CA ALA A 169 38.81 -9.65 17.93
C ALA A 169 38.26 -9.93 16.53
N ASN A 170 36.98 -10.29 16.49
CA ASN A 170 35.96 -10.05 15.44
C ASN A 170 34.72 -10.89 15.78
N LYS A 171 34.17 -10.72 16.98
CA LYS A 171 33.01 -11.49 17.44
C LYS A 171 31.75 -10.85 16.83
N GLU A 172 31.25 -11.40 15.73
CA GLU A 172 29.99 -10.94 15.15
C GLU A 172 28.88 -10.99 16.20
N ASP A 173 28.13 -9.88 16.34
CA ASP A 173 27.04 -9.74 17.32
C ASP A 173 25.91 -10.77 17.11
N PHE A 174 25.78 -11.31 15.89
CA PHE A 174 24.76 -12.27 15.47
C PHE A 174 25.39 -13.45 14.71
N ARG A 175 24.76 -14.62 14.81
CA ARG A 175 25.12 -15.85 14.08
C ARG A 175 24.48 -15.94 12.69
N THR A 176 23.45 -15.14 12.45
CA THR A 176 22.71 -15.08 11.20
C THR A 176 22.62 -13.64 10.73
N GLY A 177 22.50 -13.44 9.41
CA GLY A 177 22.23 -12.12 8.85
C GLY A 177 20.85 -11.63 9.25
N CYS A 178 20.70 -10.32 9.43
CA CYS A 178 19.40 -9.72 9.70
C CYS A 178 18.55 -9.61 8.43
N TYR A 179 17.26 -9.29 8.59
CA TYR A 179 16.31 -9.18 7.47
C TYR A 179 16.76 -8.19 6.37
N GLU A 180 17.57 -7.18 6.74
CA GLU A 180 18.09 -6.15 5.84
C GLU A 180 19.48 -6.46 5.27
N CYS A 181 20.18 -7.52 5.73
CA CYS A 181 21.49 -7.90 5.18
C CYS A 181 21.40 -8.37 3.72
N GLN A 182 20.26 -8.89 3.31
CA GLN A 182 19.99 -9.26 1.93
C GLN A 182 18.95 -8.30 1.34
N PRO A 183 19.31 -7.52 0.31
CA PRO A 183 18.37 -6.60 -0.31
C PRO A 183 17.23 -7.41 -0.95
N ARG A 184 16.03 -7.23 -0.43
CA ARG A 184 14.81 -7.76 -1.05
C ARG A 184 14.33 -6.73 -2.05
N GLY A 185 14.17 -7.12 -3.31
CA GLY A 185 13.48 -6.29 -4.29
C GLY A 185 12.15 -5.85 -3.69
N SER A 186 11.75 -4.60 -3.90
CA SER A 186 10.48 -4.08 -3.41
C SER A 186 9.29 -4.91 -3.89
N GLY A 187 9.46 -5.73 -4.94
CA GLY A 187 8.41 -6.50 -5.62
C GLY A 187 7.40 -5.61 -6.36
N GLN A 188 7.35 -4.33 -5.99
CA GLN A 188 6.50 -3.30 -6.53
C GLN A 188 7.16 -2.74 -7.79
N ARG A 189 6.51 -3.00 -8.93
CA ARG A 189 6.90 -2.39 -10.21
C ARG A 189 6.63 -0.90 -10.14
N THR A 190 7.63 -0.10 -10.48
CA THR A 190 7.50 1.33 -10.73
C THR A 190 7.43 1.57 -12.23
N TYR A 191 6.66 2.56 -12.65
CA TYR A 191 6.48 2.93 -14.05
C TYR A 191 6.90 4.39 -14.23
N PRO A 192 7.58 4.75 -15.33
CA PRO A 192 7.94 6.15 -15.58
C PRO A 192 6.70 7.04 -15.67
N ALA A 193 6.78 8.25 -15.12
CA ALA A 193 5.65 9.20 -15.10
C ALA A 193 5.10 9.47 -16.52
N CYS A 194 5.98 9.67 -17.52
CA CYS A 194 5.56 9.84 -18.92
C CYS A 194 4.78 8.64 -19.48
N THR A 195 5.11 7.41 -19.05
CA THR A 195 4.36 6.21 -19.45
C THR A 195 2.96 6.21 -18.86
N ILE A 196 2.79 6.66 -17.62
CA ILE A 196 1.49 6.71 -16.94
C ILE A 196 0.64 7.86 -17.47
N ARG A 197 1.24 9.02 -17.71
CA ARG A 197 0.55 10.28 -18.06
C ARG A 197 0.26 10.42 -19.55
N ASN A 198 1.18 9.98 -20.41
CA ASN A 198 1.11 10.23 -21.84
C ASN A 198 0.89 8.94 -22.65
N THR A 199 1.72 7.92 -22.43
CA THR A 199 1.76 6.75 -23.33
C THR A 199 1.48 5.42 -22.63
N PRO A 200 0.31 5.24 -21.97
CA PRO A 200 -0.02 3.98 -21.31
C PRO A 200 -0.30 2.87 -22.34
N SER A 201 0.54 1.84 -22.35
CA SER A 201 0.42 0.68 -23.26
C SER A 201 -0.15 -0.59 -22.64
N GLU A 202 -0.18 -0.71 -21.31
CA GLU A 202 -0.67 -1.88 -20.59
C GLU A 202 -1.84 -1.50 -19.66
N PRO A 203 -2.81 -2.40 -19.41
CA PRO A 203 -3.91 -2.14 -18.47
C PRO A 203 -3.45 -1.69 -17.08
N ILE A 204 -2.30 -2.18 -16.61
CA ILE A 204 -1.74 -1.79 -15.31
C ILE A 204 -1.36 -0.32 -15.25
N HIS A 205 -0.95 0.30 -16.36
CA HIS A 205 -0.64 1.74 -16.40
C HIS A 205 -1.90 2.57 -16.13
N CYS A 206 -3.04 2.18 -16.73
CA CYS A 206 -4.32 2.83 -16.48
C CYS A 206 -4.79 2.64 -15.03
N VAL A 207 -4.54 1.48 -14.42
CA VAL A 207 -4.84 1.25 -13.00
C VAL A 207 -3.99 2.14 -12.10
N VAL A 208 -2.69 2.31 -12.41
CA VAL A 208 -1.80 3.22 -11.67
C VAL A 208 -2.24 4.68 -11.85
N TRP A 209 -2.55 5.11 -13.07
CA TRP A 209 -3.12 6.44 -13.34
C TRP A 209 -4.40 6.70 -12.54
N ALA A 210 -5.32 5.71 -12.48
CA ALA A 210 -6.56 5.85 -11.72
C ALA A 210 -6.32 5.96 -10.20
N LYS A 211 -5.26 5.31 -9.68
CA LYS A 211 -4.85 5.47 -8.27
C LYS A 211 -4.32 6.87 -8.01
N TYR A 212 -3.48 7.41 -8.89
CA TYR A 212 -2.99 8.79 -8.81
C TYR A 212 -4.16 9.79 -8.85
N LEU A 213 -5.11 9.58 -9.76
CA LEU A 213 -6.32 10.40 -9.84
C LEU A 213 -7.11 10.39 -8.53
N PHE A 214 -7.28 9.22 -7.91
CA PHE A 214 -7.95 9.09 -6.62
C PHE A 214 -7.23 9.89 -5.54
N ASN A 215 -5.91 9.77 -5.44
CA ASN A 215 -5.11 10.51 -4.46
C ASN A 215 -5.17 12.02 -4.70
N GLN A 216 -5.08 12.47 -5.95
CA GLN A 216 -5.26 13.88 -6.30
C GLN A 216 -6.61 14.43 -5.86
N LEU A 217 -7.70 13.71 -6.13
CA LEU A 217 -9.05 14.20 -5.83
C LEU A 217 -9.43 14.07 -4.35
N PHE A 218 -9.03 12.97 -3.69
CA PHE A 218 -9.58 12.57 -2.39
C PHE A 218 -8.54 12.19 -1.33
N GLY A 219 -7.29 11.92 -1.72
CA GLY A 219 -6.23 11.44 -0.82
C GLY A 219 -5.23 12.52 -0.41
N GLU A 220 -3.97 12.12 -0.23
CA GLU A 220 -2.82 13.02 -0.12
C GLU A 220 -2.02 12.88 -1.41
N PRO A 221 -1.99 13.90 -2.29
CA PRO A 221 -1.24 13.82 -3.53
C PRO A 221 0.26 13.94 -3.26
N ASP A 222 1.04 13.07 -3.89
CA ASP A 222 2.46 13.35 -4.11
C ASP A 222 2.58 14.28 -5.32
N VAL A 223 3.04 15.51 -5.09
CA VAL A 223 3.05 16.57 -6.11
C VAL A 223 4.06 16.28 -7.21
N ASP A 224 5.11 15.51 -6.90
CA ASP A 224 6.20 15.23 -7.84
C ASP A 224 5.95 13.94 -8.65
N ASP A 225 5.24 12.95 -8.09
CA ASP A 225 5.14 11.59 -8.66
C ASP A 225 3.71 11.13 -9.03
N GLU A 226 2.65 11.86 -8.64
CA GLU A 226 1.24 11.45 -8.87
C GLU A 226 0.44 12.44 -9.73
N ASP A 227 1.09 13.16 -10.66
CA ASP A 227 0.37 13.95 -11.66
C ASP A 227 -0.39 13.08 -12.68
N VAL A 228 -1.62 13.48 -13.02
CA VAL A 228 -2.51 12.77 -13.95
C VAL A 228 -2.74 13.50 -15.25
N SER A 229 -2.43 14.81 -15.30
CA SER A 229 -2.55 15.61 -16.53
C SER A 229 -1.47 15.21 -17.53
N PRO A 230 -1.65 15.39 -18.84
CA PRO A 230 -0.60 15.13 -19.82
C PRO A 230 0.72 15.86 -19.49
N ASP A 231 1.85 15.15 -19.55
CA ASP A 231 3.17 15.69 -19.25
C ASP A 231 3.75 16.37 -20.49
N LEU A 232 3.79 17.71 -20.45
CA LEU A 232 4.35 18.55 -21.52
C LEU A 232 5.88 18.60 -21.52
N THR A 233 6.53 18.04 -20.51
CA THR A 233 7.99 17.99 -20.37
C THR A 233 8.59 16.64 -20.75
N ASP A 234 7.78 15.76 -21.35
CA ASP A 234 8.19 14.44 -21.79
C ASP A 234 9.38 14.51 -22.77
N PRO A 235 10.51 13.83 -22.49
CA PRO A 235 11.70 13.89 -23.34
C PRO A 235 11.50 13.34 -24.75
N ASP A 236 10.45 12.54 -24.99
CA ASP A 236 10.09 12.06 -26.31
C ASP A 236 9.40 13.13 -27.18
N LEU A 237 8.99 14.25 -26.58
CA LEU A 237 8.61 15.45 -27.33
C LEU A 237 9.90 16.10 -27.82
N GLN A 238 10.14 16.08 -29.12
CA GLN A 238 11.26 16.82 -29.67
C GLN A 238 11.03 18.30 -29.34
N HIS A 239 12.10 19.06 -29.04
CA HIS A 239 12.03 20.51 -28.88
C HIS A 239 11.62 21.17 -30.21
N SER A 240 10.38 20.98 -30.64
CA SER A 240 9.73 21.87 -31.57
C SER A 240 9.42 23.12 -30.76
N GLU A 241 10.11 24.21 -31.09
CA GLU A 241 9.72 25.56 -30.68
C GLU A 241 8.33 25.88 -31.26
N THR A 242 7.30 25.27 -30.68
CA THR A 242 5.95 25.80 -30.71
C THR A 242 5.81 26.51 -29.38
N THR A 243 5.75 27.83 -29.42
CA THR A 243 5.72 28.73 -28.27
C THR A 243 4.62 28.34 -27.27
N VAL A 244 4.93 27.43 -26.34
CA VAL A 244 4.23 27.29 -25.06
C VAL A 244 5.23 27.77 -24.03
N SER A 245 5.02 28.99 -23.60
CA SER A 245 5.85 29.69 -22.62
C SER A 245 6.15 28.79 -21.41
N LYS A 246 7.43 28.71 -21.07
CA LYS A 246 7.91 28.22 -19.77
C LYS A 246 7.22 29.01 -18.65
N SER A 247 6.21 28.44 -18.03
CA SER A 247 5.75 28.84 -16.70
C SER A 247 5.17 27.61 -15.99
N THR A 248 5.86 27.22 -14.93
CA THR A 248 5.30 26.64 -13.69
C THR A 248 3.77 26.60 -13.65
N ASN A 249 3.17 25.41 -13.54
CA ASN A 249 1.80 25.15 -13.04
C ASN A 249 0.62 25.98 -13.61
N GLU A 250 0.74 26.63 -14.76
CA GLU A 250 -0.34 27.49 -15.31
C GLU A 250 -0.86 26.98 -16.65
N VAL A 251 -1.55 25.84 -16.67
CA VAL A 251 -2.63 25.57 -17.65
C VAL A 251 -3.86 25.06 -16.92
N ILE A 252 -4.26 25.81 -15.89
CA ILE A 252 -5.60 25.77 -15.33
C ILE A 252 -6.27 27.06 -15.80
N ASN A 253 -7.09 26.97 -16.85
CA ASN A 253 -8.35 27.71 -17.05
C ASN A 253 -8.75 27.84 -18.53
N GLY A 254 -10.00 27.49 -18.81
CA GLY A 254 -10.67 27.52 -20.13
C GLY A 254 -11.10 26.10 -20.51
N SER A 255 -12.35 25.68 -20.46
CA SER A 255 -13.55 26.37 -20.93
C SER A 255 -14.81 25.74 -20.31
N ALA A 256 -15.84 26.56 -20.07
CA ALA A 256 -17.20 26.09 -19.83
C ALA A 256 -17.79 25.41 -21.10
N PRO A 257 -18.81 24.53 -20.97
CA PRO A 257 -19.51 23.97 -22.12
C PRO A 257 -20.19 25.08 -22.95
N PRO A 258 -20.45 24.88 -24.26
CA PRO A 258 -20.80 25.96 -25.16
C PRO A 258 -22.16 26.58 -24.79
N LYS A 259 -22.14 27.87 -24.47
CA LYS A 259 -23.32 28.74 -24.54
C LYS A 259 -23.16 29.67 -25.75
N GLN A 260 -24.12 29.63 -26.68
CA GLN A 260 -24.27 30.68 -27.69
C GLN A 260 -24.54 32.02 -26.99
N VAL A 261 -23.88 33.09 -27.44
CA VAL A 261 -24.44 34.42 -27.78
C VAL A 261 -23.30 35.45 -27.93
N SER A 262 -23.47 36.29 -28.94
CA SER A 262 -22.67 37.42 -29.43
C SER A 262 -22.37 38.55 -28.43
N GLY A 263 -21.22 39.23 -28.60
CA GLY A 263 -21.04 40.64 -28.20
C GLY A 263 -19.65 40.98 -27.63
N ASN A 264 -18.96 41.95 -28.25
CA ASN A 264 -17.67 42.51 -27.85
C ASN A 264 -17.66 43.11 -26.43
N THR A 265 -16.71 42.71 -25.58
CA THR A 265 -16.15 43.59 -24.54
C THR A 265 -14.73 43.17 -24.10
N SER A 266 -13.96 44.19 -23.73
CA SER A 266 -12.54 44.26 -23.35
C SER A 266 -11.99 43.23 -22.36
N VAL A 267 -10.75 42.82 -22.63
CA VAL A 267 -9.87 41.95 -21.81
C VAL A 267 -9.56 42.58 -20.45
N SER A 268 -10.03 41.96 -19.37
CA SER A 268 -9.47 42.13 -18.02
C SER A 268 -8.74 40.85 -17.60
N ARG A 269 -7.49 41.00 -17.15
CA ARG A 269 -6.68 39.91 -16.60
C ARG A 269 -7.25 39.52 -15.23
N PHE A 270 -7.83 38.33 -15.13
CA PHE A 270 -8.10 37.69 -13.84
C PHE A 270 -7.18 36.48 -13.69
N ALA A 271 -6.29 36.57 -12.71
CA ALA A 271 -5.33 35.56 -12.29
C ALA A 271 -5.88 34.78 -11.08
N ASP A 272 -7.08 34.20 -11.21
CA ASP A 272 -7.74 33.45 -10.12
C ASP A 272 -8.20 32.08 -10.65
N GLY A 273 -7.25 31.20 -10.93
CA GLY A 273 -7.51 29.77 -11.18
C GLY A 273 -7.34 28.93 -9.91
N PRO A 274 -8.13 27.86 -9.73
CA PRO A 274 -7.94 26.94 -8.61
C PRO A 274 -6.54 26.29 -8.64
N ALA A 275 -5.87 26.22 -7.49
CA ALA A 275 -4.45 25.85 -7.38
C ALA A 275 -4.16 24.34 -7.65
N SER A 276 -5.17 23.48 -7.69
CA SER A 276 -5.03 22.03 -7.90
C SER A 276 -6.26 21.42 -8.60
N LEU A 277 -6.12 20.21 -9.16
CA LEU A 277 -7.25 19.45 -9.73
C LEU A 277 -8.38 19.26 -8.70
N ARG A 278 -8.01 19.05 -7.44
CA ARG A 278 -8.95 18.96 -6.32
C ARG A 278 -9.71 20.26 -6.12
N ASP A 279 -9.01 21.39 -6.04
CA ASP A 279 -9.64 22.69 -5.83
C ASP A 279 -10.58 23.05 -6.99
N TRP A 280 -10.15 22.73 -8.22
CA TRP A 280 -10.98 22.87 -9.40
C TRP A 280 -12.26 22.02 -9.29
N PHE A 281 -12.11 20.74 -8.96
CA PHE A 281 -13.25 19.83 -8.82
C PHE A 281 -14.19 20.26 -7.69
N LEU A 282 -13.66 20.71 -6.55
CA LEU A 282 -14.45 21.22 -5.42
C LEU A 282 -15.16 22.53 -5.76
N ALA A 283 -14.57 23.41 -6.57
CA ALA A 283 -15.23 24.61 -7.07
C ALA A 283 -16.44 24.25 -7.93
N GLN A 284 -16.27 23.31 -8.86
CA GLN A 284 -17.37 22.76 -9.68
C GLN A 284 -18.46 22.09 -8.82
N TRP A 285 -18.08 21.47 -7.70
CA TRP A 285 -19.01 20.84 -6.77
C TRP A 285 -19.83 21.86 -5.94
N LYS A 286 -19.25 23.02 -5.62
CA LYS A 286 -19.88 24.08 -4.82
C LYS A 286 -20.87 24.92 -5.61
N GLU A 287 -20.67 25.05 -6.92
CA GLU A 287 -21.62 25.70 -7.84
C GLU A 287 -22.90 24.86 -7.93
N LYS A 288 -23.83 25.07 -7.00
CA LYS A 288 -25.20 24.55 -7.12
C LYS A 288 -25.80 25.13 -8.40
N ASN A 289 -26.09 24.28 -9.38
CA ASN A 289 -27.04 24.66 -10.41
C ASN A 289 -28.35 25.08 -9.73
N HIS A 290 -28.93 26.19 -10.19
CA HIS A 290 -30.19 26.76 -9.70
C HIS A 290 -31.40 25.78 -9.76
N GLU A 291 -31.21 24.57 -10.31
CA GLU A 291 -32.20 23.51 -10.46
C GLU A 291 -31.91 22.24 -9.61
N GLY A 292 -30.92 22.27 -8.71
CA GLY A 292 -30.71 21.19 -7.73
C GLY A 292 -30.17 19.86 -8.29
N GLN A 293 -29.70 19.81 -9.55
CA GLN A 293 -29.08 18.60 -10.11
C GLN A 293 -27.61 18.47 -9.69
N MET A 294 -27.28 17.46 -8.87
CA MET A 294 -25.91 17.16 -8.40
C MET A 294 -24.98 16.49 -9.44
N LEU A 295 -25.43 16.29 -10.68
CA LEU A 295 -24.73 15.47 -11.69
C LEU A 295 -23.72 16.25 -12.55
N THR A 296 -23.54 17.57 -12.36
CA THR A 296 -22.67 18.38 -13.22
C THR A 296 -21.19 18.24 -12.92
N ALA A 297 -20.78 18.25 -11.66
CA ALA A 297 -19.36 18.17 -11.31
C ALA A 297 -18.70 16.84 -11.74
N PRO A 298 -19.30 15.64 -11.50
CA PRO A 298 -18.78 14.39 -12.05
C PRO A 298 -18.69 14.38 -13.58
N ARG A 299 -19.68 14.97 -14.26
CA ARG A 299 -19.70 15.06 -15.73
C ARG A 299 -18.60 15.97 -16.26
N ASN A 300 -18.37 17.12 -15.61
CA ASN A 300 -17.29 18.04 -15.97
C ASN A 300 -15.92 17.41 -15.74
N LEU A 301 -15.75 16.67 -14.64
CA LEU A 301 -14.53 15.90 -14.38
C LEU A 301 -14.29 14.82 -15.45
N ALA A 302 -15.31 14.04 -15.79
CA ALA A 302 -15.20 13.01 -16.83
C ALA A 302 -14.88 13.63 -18.21
N TRP A 303 -15.50 14.76 -18.55
CA TRP A 303 -15.18 15.50 -19.77
C TRP A 303 -13.74 16.00 -19.79
N ARG A 304 -13.26 16.55 -18.67
CA ARG A 304 -11.87 17.02 -18.55
C ARG A 304 -10.90 15.88 -18.82
N LEU A 305 -11.02 14.78 -18.07
CA LEU A 305 -10.05 13.68 -18.07
C LEU A 305 -10.09 12.82 -19.33
N PHE A 306 -11.29 12.50 -19.83
CA PHE A 306 -11.45 11.52 -20.93
C PHE A 306 -11.74 12.15 -22.30
N HIS A 307 -11.85 13.48 -22.36
CA HIS A 307 -11.96 14.19 -23.62
C HIS A 307 -10.88 15.27 -23.74
N GLN A 308 -10.93 16.29 -22.89
CA GLN A 308 -10.08 17.47 -23.05
C GLN A 308 -8.59 17.14 -22.92
N ASP A 309 -8.20 16.36 -21.91
CA ASP A 309 -6.81 15.94 -21.72
C ASP A 309 -6.33 15.01 -22.84
N LEU A 310 -7.22 14.14 -23.36
CA LEU A 310 -6.90 13.31 -24.52
C LEU A 310 -6.76 14.14 -25.81
N VAL A 311 -7.54 15.21 -26.00
CA VAL A 311 -7.36 16.14 -27.11
C VAL A 311 -6.00 16.82 -27.04
N THR A 312 -5.59 17.28 -25.85
CA THR A 312 -4.25 17.85 -25.61
C THR A 312 -3.17 16.83 -25.96
N LEU A 313 -3.34 15.58 -25.53
CA LEU A 313 -2.41 14.49 -25.74
C LEU A 313 -2.27 14.07 -27.22
N VAL A 314 -3.38 13.99 -27.96
CA VAL A 314 -3.36 13.81 -29.44
C VAL A 314 -2.63 14.96 -30.14
N GLY A 315 -2.71 16.18 -29.59
CA GLY A 315 -1.95 17.34 -30.06
C GLY A 315 -0.43 17.15 -30.00
N MET A 316 0.07 16.28 -29.12
CA MET A 316 1.50 15.96 -28.97
C MET A 316 1.98 14.98 -30.04
N ARG A 317 2.00 15.42 -31.30
CA ARG A 317 2.22 14.56 -32.47
C ARG A 317 3.48 13.69 -32.43
N ASP A 318 4.56 14.17 -31.83
CA ASP A 318 5.84 13.45 -31.73
C ASP A 318 5.72 12.13 -30.96
N LEU A 319 4.70 12.01 -30.09
CA LEU A 319 4.43 10.77 -29.36
C LEU A 319 3.80 9.68 -30.24
N TRP A 320 3.20 10.04 -31.38
CA TRP A 320 2.33 9.17 -32.18
C TRP A 320 2.83 8.93 -33.59
N VAL A 321 3.35 9.98 -34.24
CA VAL A 321 3.77 9.93 -35.65
C VAL A 321 5.03 9.07 -35.78
N ASP A 322 5.02 8.15 -36.75
CA ASP A 322 6.12 7.21 -37.03
C ASP A 322 6.51 6.27 -35.87
N ARG A 323 5.68 6.18 -34.82
CA ARG A 323 5.87 5.31 -33.65
C ARG A 323 4.98 4.06 -33.75
N ARG A 324 5.55 2.93 -34.18
CA ARG A 324 4.82 1.65 -34.29
C ARG A 324 4.54 0.97 -32.95
N ASP A 325 5.26 1.37 -31.92
CA ASP A 325 5.14 0.89 -30.54
C ASP A 325 3.97 1.55 -29.77
N ARG A 326 3.34 2.58 -30.34
CA ARG A 326 2.32 3.39 -29.68
C ARG A 326 1.03 3.44 -30.49
N ARG A 327 -0.08 3.60 -29.78
CA ARG A 327 -1.38 3.85 -30.36
C ARG A 327 -1.85 5.21 -29.91
N GLU A 328 -2.14 6.09 -30.86
CA GLU A 328 -2.76 7.39 -30.59
C GLU A 328 -4.09 7.19 -29.83
N PRO A 329 -4.30 7.89 -28.69
CA PRO A 329 -5.53 7.78 -27.92
C PRO A 329 -6.71 8.42 -28.67
N SER A 330 -7.92 7.94 -28.41
CA SER A 330 -9.14 8.49 -29.02
C SER A 330 -9.97 9.22 -27.95
N PRO A 331 -10.09 10.57 -28.01
CA PRO A 331 -10.93 11.32 -27.09
C PRO A 331 -12.40 10.84 -27.11
N LEU A 332 -13.01 10.69 -25.93
CA LEU A 332 -14.40 10.21 -25.84
C LEU A 332 -15.40 11.33 -26.17
N GLY A 333 -16.39 11.06 -27.02
CA GLY A 333 -17.42 12.04 -27.40
C GLY A 333 -18.43 12.32 -26.27
N SER A 334 -19.17 13.44 -26.39
CA SER A 334 -20.16 13.86 -25.38
C SER A 334 -21.29 12.86 -25.19
N SER A 335 -21.79 12.26 -26.26
CA SER A 335 -22.84 11.24 -26.20
C SER A 335 -22.40 10.00 -25.40
N ILE A 336 -21.16 9.54 -25.61
CA ILE A 336 -20.59 8.37 -24.91
C ILE A 336 -20.45 8.67 -23.42
N LEU A 337 -19.94 9.86 -23.08
CA LEU A 337 -19.78 10.28 -21.69
C LEU A 337 -21.14 10.48 -20.99
N GLU A 338 -22.13 11.02 -21.70
CA GLU A 338 -23.50 11.17 -21.19
C GLU A 338 -24.16 9.81 -20.93
N GLU A 339 -24.00 8.86 -21.85
CA GLU A 339 -24.51 7.50 -21.67
C GLU A 339 -23.85 6.80 -20.47
N ALA A 340 -22.53 6.96 -20.32
CA ALA A 340 -21.79 6.39 -19.19
C ALA A 340 -22.21 6.98 -17.83
N VAL A 341 -22.54 8.27 -17.76
CA VAL A 341 -23.00 8.94 -16.53
C VAL A 341 -24.46 8.63 -16.22
N ASN A 342 -25.31 8.51 -17.25
CA ASN A 342 -26.75 8.27 -17.10
C ASN A 342 -27.10 6.80 -16.86
N HIS A 343 -26.23 5.86 -17.24
CA HIS A 343 -26.40 4.45 -16.89
C HIS A 343 -26.15 4.23 -15.40
N ASN A 344 -27.23 4.38 -14.61
CA ASN A 344 -27.31 4.07 -13.20
C ASN A 344 -27.28 2.56 -12.95
N SER A 345 -26.27 1.87 -13.47
CA SER A 345 -26.07 0.45 -13.28
C SER A 345 -24.91 0.28 -12.32
N GLY A 346 -25.19 -0.26 -11.12
CA GLY A 346 -24.20 -0.82 -10.19
C GLY A 346 -23.49 -2.05 -10.77
N LEU A 347 -23.11 -1.96 -12.05
CA LEU A 347 -22.74 -3.03 -12.98
C LEU A 347 -21.64 -2.56 -13.95
N CYS A 348 -20.98 -1.43 -13.70
CA CYS A 348 -19.88 -0.90 -14.52
C CYS A 348 -18.58 -1.75 -14.49
N ILE A 349 -18.66 -3.01 -14.06
CA ILE A 349 -17.64 -4.06 -14.24
C ILE A 349 -18.24 -5.25 -15.00
N ARG A 350 -19.11 -5.01 -15.98
CA ARG A 350 -19.42 -6.02 -16.99
C ARG A 350 -19.09 -5.47 -18.37
N SER A 351 -18.09 -6.10 -18.97
CA SER A 351 -17.73 -6.07 -20.38
C SER A 351 -17.34 -4.70 -20.97
N VAL A 352 -16.11 -4.26 -20.69
CA VAL A 352 -15.24 -3.98 -21.85
C VAL A 352 -14.94 -5.36 -22.45
N SER A 353 -15.79 -5.76 -23.40
CA SER A 353 -15.52 -6.91 -24.25
C SER A 353 -14.23 -6.63 -24.99
N PHE A 354 -13.13 -7.24 -24.56
CA PHE A 354 -11.93 -7.46 -25.39
C PHE A 354 -12.32 -8.46 -26.50
N HIS A 355 -13.28 -8.11 -27.35
CA HIS A 355 -13.49 -8.84 -28.59
C HIS A 355 -12.59 -8.26 -29.66
N SER A 356 -11.67 -9.13 -30.06
CA SER A 356 -10.89 -9.14 -31.29
C SER A 356 -9.53 -8.43 -31.28
N ARG A 357 -8.53 -9.26 -31.59
CA ARG A 357 -7.16 -8.96 -32.04
C ARG A 357 -6.10 -8.70 -30.97
N PHE A 358 -5.89 -9.70 -30.13
CA PHE A 358 -4.52 -10.19 -29.92
C PHE A 358 -4.44 -11.59 -30.56
N ARG A 359 -3.74 -11.67 -31.69
CA ARG A 359 -3.15 -12.90 -32.23
C ARG A 359 -1.65 -12.73 -32.16
#